data_AF-A0A926JPW7-F1
#
_entry.id   AF-A0A926JPW7-F1
#
_cell.length_a   1.000
_cell.length_b   1.000
_cell.length_c   1.000
_cell.angle_alpha   90.00
_cell.angle_beta   90.00
_cell.angle_gamma   90.00
#
_symmetry.space_group_name_H-M   'P 1'
#
loop_
_entity.id
_entity.type
_entity.pdbx_description
1 polymer ?
#
loop_
_entity_poly.entity_id
_entity_poly.type
_entity_poly.pdbx_seq_one_letter_code
_entity_poly.pdbx_strand_id
1 'polypeptide(L)'
;MRKIFWIFPLVLLSCKTKQTVGKPPVEIVKNIPACALTALEKTMDYNNELKKFTVFHKDTVIEIEKKLIGTTLFTSILDLKASSQYLWLIRKDKAAQETDSILIHCIGQDPTLSVESEFRTDSCEILKTEAIFHENGDPKEMTTRSVKL
;
A
#
# COMPACT_ATOMS: atom_id res chain seq x y z
N MET A 1 59.05 45.24 -13.22
CA MET A 1 57.90 45.20 -12.31
C MET A 1 57.02 44.01 -12.69
N ARG A 2 57.09 42.90 -11.93
CA ARG A 2 56.33 41.66 -12.18
C ARG A 2 55.04 41.69 -11.36
N LYS A 3 53.87 41.59 -12.01
CA LYS A 3 52.58 41.32 -11.35
C LYS A 3 52.33 39.82 -11.43
N ILE A 4 52.36 39.16 -10.28
CA ILE A 4 52.05 37.73 -10.12
C ILE A 4 50.54 37.60 -10.01
N PHE A 5 49.92 36.94 -10.99
CA PHE A 5 48.53 36.50 -10.92
C PHE A 5 48.43 35.30 -9.97
N TRP A 6 47.76 35.50 -8.84
CA TRP A 6 47.37 34.43 -7.94
C TRP A 6 46.17 33.68 -8.53
N ILE A 7 46.37 32.43 -8.94
CA ILE A 7 45.29 31.51 -9.28
C ILE A 7 44.96 30.72 -8.01
N PHE A 8 43.83 31.04 -7.39
CA PHE A 8 43.22 30.20 -6.36
C PHE A 8 42.77 28.88 -6.98
N PRO A 9 43.21 27.71 -6.50
CA PRO A 9 42.60 26.45 -6.90
C PRO A 9 41.23 26.34 -6.20
N LEU A 10 40.17 26.39 -7.00
CA LEU A 10 38.81 26.07 -6.60
C LEU A 10 38.77 24.58 -6.21
N VAL A 11 38.82 24.30 -4.91
CA VAL A 11 38.61 22.97 -4.36
C VAL A 11 37.17 22.56 -4.65
N LEU A 12 36.98 21.81 -5.74
CA LEU A 12 35.75 21.07 -6.01
C LEU A 12 35.59 20.01 -4.91
N LEU A 13 34.95 20.41 -3.81
CA LEU A 13 34.33 19.50 -2.85
C LEU A 13 33.24 18.73 -3.60
N SER A 14 33.67 17.64 -4.25
CA SER A 14 32.78 16.58 -4.74
C SER A 14 32.14 15.95 -3.51
N CYS A 15 30.98 16.49 -3.14
CA CYS A 15 30.09 15.89 -2.17
C CYS A 15 29.64 14.55 -2.77
N LYS A 16 30.29 13.45 -2.35
CA LYS A 16 29.77 12.10 -2.56
C LYS A 16 28.48 11.97 -1.77
N THR A 17 27.36 12.29 -2.42
CA THR A 17 26.04 12.01 -1.88
C THR A 17 25.92 10.50 -1.71
N LYS A 18 25.76 10.08 -0.46
CA LYS A 18 25.60 8.68 -0.06
C LYS A 18 24.43 8.06 -0.84
N GLN A 19 24.66 6.83 -1.29
CA GLN A 19 23.70 5.95 -1.94
C GLN A 19 22.30 6.10 -1.33
N THR A 20 21.34 6.35 -2.22
CA THR A 20 19.91 6.15 -1.98
C THR A 20 19.70 4.77 -1.38
N VAL A 21 19.02 4.75 -0.22
CA VAL A 21 18.48 3.56 0.43
C VAL A 21 17.82 2.70 -0.64
N GLY A 22 18.42 1.55 -0.92
CA GLY A 22 17.91 0.61 -1.90
C GLY A 22 16.48 0.24 -1.52
N LYS A 23 15.51 0.62 -2.36
CA LYS A 23 14.23 -0.07 -2.37
C LYS A 23 14.55 -1.57 -2.51
N PRO A 24 13.95 -2.45 -1.69
CA PRO A 24 14.15 -3.87 -1.86
C PRO A 24 13.85 -4.23 -3.33
N PRO A 25 14.69 -5.06 -3.97
CA PRO A 25 14.49 -5.43 -5.36
C PRO A 25 13.08 -6.01 -5.50
N VAL A 26 12.34 -5.48 -6.47
CA VAL A 26 11.01 -6.00 -6.82
C VAL A 26 11.22 -7.45 -7.24
N GLU A 27 10.69 -8.38 -6.46
CA GLU A 27 10.77 -9.80 -6.72
C GLU A 27 9.94 -10.10 -7.99
N ILE A 28 10.63 -10.42 -9.10
CA ILE A 28 9.98 -10.74 -10.37
C ILE A 28 9.61 -12.22 -10.33
N VAL A 29 8.33 -12.51 -10.12
CA VAL A 29 7.82 -13.89 -10.10
C VAL A 29 7.81 -14.44 -11.53
N LYS A 30 8.65 -15.45 -11.81
CA LYS A 30 8.81 -16.06 -13.15
C LYS A 30 7.64 -16.94 -13.60
N ASN A 31 6.81 -17.39 -12.66
CA ASN A 31 5.52 -18.01 -12.94
C ASN A 31 4.44 -16.99 -12.62
N ILE A 32 3.67 -16.56 -13.62
CA ILE A 32 2.50 -15.72 -13.37
C ILE A 32 1.46 -16.64 -12.71
N PRO A 33 1.16 -16.48 -11.41
CA PRO A 33 0.12 -17.28 -10.79
C PRO A 33 -1.21 -17.04 -11.50
N ALA A 34 -2.04 -18.07 -11.62
CA ALA A 34 -3.39 -17.93 -12.16
C ALA A 34 -4.25 -16.94 -11.35
N CYS A 35 -3.91 -16.74 -10.08
CA CYS A 35 -4.52 -15.73 -9.23
C CYS A 35 -3.49 -14.87 -8.50
N ALA A 36 -3.61 -13.55 -8.62
CA ALA A 36 -2.73 -12.58 -7.96
C ALA A 36 -2.73 -12.70 -6.43
N LEU A 37 -3.87 -13.05 -5.81
CA LEU A 37 -4.01 -13.21 -4.36
C LEU A 37 -3.02 -14.23 -3.79
N THR A 38 -2.72 -15.30 -4.53
CA THR A 38 -1.80 -16.36 -4.08
C THR A 38 -0.37 -15.87 -3.86
N ALA A 39 -0.01 -14.70 -4.41
CA ALA A 39 1.30 -14.07 -4.20
C ALA A 39 1.25 -12.88 -3.23
N LEU A 40 0.10 -12.59 -2.62
CA LEU A 40 -0.15 -11.47 -1.71
C LEU A 40 -0.46 -11.96 -0.29
N GLU A 41 0.45 -12.76 0.27
CA GLU A 41 0.25 -13.46 1.54
C GLU A 41 -0.04 -12.51 2.70
N LYS A 42 0.69 -11.39 2.80
CA LYS A 42 0.48 -10.41 3.88
C LYS A 42 -0.85 -9.67 3.73
N THR A 43 -1.26 -9.42 2.50
CA THR A 43 -2.55 -8.80 2.20
C THR A 43 -3.70 -9.74 2.57
N MET A 44 -3.57 -11.03 2.29
CA MET A 44 -4.57 -12.03 2.66
C MET A 44 -4.65 -12.25 4.18
N ASP A 45 -3.52 -12.19 4.88
CA ASP A 45 -3.45 -12.29 6.35
C ASP A 45 -3.42 -10.91 7.04
N TYR A 46 -4.16 -9.94 6.49
CA TYR A 46 -4.06 -8.55 6.95
C TYR A 46 -4.39 -8.39 8.43
N ASN A 47 -5.32 -9.18 8.98
CA ASN A 47 -5.68 -9.11 10.39
C ASN A 47 -4.47 -9.32 11.31
N ASN A 48 -3.55 -10.21 10.95
CA ASN A 48 -2.32 -10.43 11.73
C ASN A 48 -1.27 -9.36 11.44
N GLU A 49 -1.17 -8.85 10.22
CA GLU A 49 -0.28 -7.71 9.91
C GLU A 49 -0.69 -6.45 10.67
N LEU A 50 -1.99 -6.13 10.74
CA LEU A 50 -2.50 -4.94 11.43
C LEU A 50 -2.21 -4.95 12.93
N LYS A 51 -2.20 -6.12 13.58
CA LYS A 51 -1.86 -6.25 15.02
C LYS A 51 -0.49 -5.66 15.35
N LYS A 52 0.46 -5.73 14.42
CA LYS A 52 1.83 -5.19 14.57
C LYS A 52 1.85 -3.65 14.61
N PHE A 53 0.80 -3.01 14.12
CA PHE A 53 0.71 -1.56 13.98
C PHE A 53 -0.28 -0.89 14.95
N THR A 54 -0.90 -1.67 15.85
CA THR A 54 -1.90 -1.20 16.84
C THR A 54 -1.40 -0.10 17.77
N VAL A 55 -0.09 0.07 17.91
CA VAL A 55 0.56 1.06 18.79
C VAL A 55 0.77 2.42 18.10
N PHE A 56 0.57 2.51 16.78
CA PHE A 56 0.79 3.73 16.01
C PHE A 56 -0.51 4.54 15.87
N HIS A 57 -0.54 5.74 16.45
CA HIS A 57 -1.68 6.67 16.41
C HIS A 57 -1.32 8.01 15.75
N LYS A 58 -0.47 7.97 14.72
CA LYS A 58 -0.02 9.16 13.99
C LYS A 58 -0.46 9.05 12.54
N ASP A 59 -0.65 10.21 11.92
CA ASP A 59 -0.86 10.31 10.48
C ASP A 59 0.35 9.73 9.74
N THR A 60 0.22 8.49 9.26
CA THR A 60 1.33 7.72 8.69
C THR A 60 0.80 6.74 7.67
N VAL A 61 1.50 6.65 6.55
CA VAL A 61 1.21 5.71 5.48
C VAL A 61 2.31 4.66 5.45
N ILE A 62 1.94 3.39 5.55
CA ILE A 62 2.86 2.26 5.63
C ILE A 62 2.59 1.31 4.47
N GLU A 63 3.63 1.02 3.68
CA GLU A 63 3.57 -0.06 2.68
C GLU A 63 3.75 -1.41 3.39
N ILE A 64 2.73 -2.27 3.36
CA ILE A 64 2.76 -3.61 3.97
C ILE A 64 3.41 -4.60 3.01
N GLU A 65 2.98 -4.55 1.75
CA GLU A 65 3.35 -5.51 0.73
C GLU A 65 3.35 -4.86 -0.64
N LYS A 66 4.29 -5.29 -1.48
CA LYS A 66 4.41 -4.83 -2.86
C LYS A 66 4.90 -5.96 -3.74
N LYS A 67 4.12 -6.32 -4.76
CA LYS A 67 4.44 -7.44 -5.67
C LYS A 67 4.09 -7.08 -7.11
N LEU A 68 4.98 -7.43 -8.04
CA LEU A 68 4.74 -7.31 -9.49
C LEU A 68 4.34 -8.68 -10.02
N ILE A 69 3.15 -8.77 -10.60
CA ILE A 69 2.58 -10.01 -11.14
C ILE A 69 2.20 -9.74 -12.59
N GLY A 70 2.92 -10.36 -13.54
CA GLY A 70 2.82 -9.99 -14.95
C GLY A 70 3.16 -8.51 -15.16
N THR A 71 2.21 -7.73 -15.69
CA THR A 71 2.32 -6.27 -15.91
C THR A 71 1.75 -5.43 -14.77
N THR A 72 1.12 -6.07 -13.80
CA THR A 72 0.33 -5.40 -12.76
C THR A 72 1.10 -5.34 -11.45
N LEU A 73 1.28 -4.13 -10.92
CA LEU A 73 1.89 -3.90 -9.62
C LEU A 73 0.79 -3.81 -8.56
N PHE A 74 0.81 -4.74 -7.62
CA PHE A 74 -0.05 -4.73 -6.44
C PHE A 74 0.72 -4.12 -5.28
N THR A 75 0.11 -3.19 -4.55
CA THR A 75 0.68 -2.56 -3.36
C THR A 75 -0.38 -2.47 -2.29
N SER A 76 -0.12 -3.06 -1.13
CA SER A 76 -0.99 -2.99 0.04
C SER A 76 -0.47 -1.94 1.00
N ILE A 77 -1.33 -0.99 1.35
CA ILE A 77 -0.99 0.20 2.14
C ILE A 77 -1.91 0.31 3.33
N LEU A 78 -1.32 0.49 4.51
CA LEU A 78 -2.00 0.90 5.72
C LEU A 78 -1.90 2.42 5.87
N ASP A 79 -3.03 3.09 5.77
CA ASP A 79 -3.18 4.52 6.06
C ASP A 79 -3.69 4.69 7.49
N LEU A 80 -2.79 5.07 8.40
CA LEU A 80 -3.09 5.39 9.78
C LEU A 80 -3.43 6.86 9.89
N LYS A 81 -4.61 7.15 10.43
CA LYS A 81 -5.05 8.48 10.85
C LYS A 81 -5.11 8.54 12.38
N ALA A 82 -5.28 9.75 12.91
CA ALA A 82 -5.42 9.97 14.35
C ALA A 82 -6.46 9.05 15.03
N SER A 83 -7.59 8.77 14.37
CA SER A 83 -8.71 7.99 14.93
C SER A 83 -9.16 6.79 14.09
N SER A 84 -8.51 6.54 12.95
CA SER A 84 -8.93 5.52 11.99
C SER A 84 -7.74 4.87 11.29
N GLN A 85 -7.95 3.66 10.77
CA GLN A 85 -6.97 2.85 10.05
C GLN A 85 -7.66 2.29 8.81
N TYR A 86 -7.05 2.51 7.66
CA TYR A 86 -7.57 2.04 6.38
C TYR A 86 -6.53 1.17 5.70
N LEU A 87 -6.92 -0.03 5.31
CA LEU A 87 -6.09 -0.92 4.51
C LEU A 87 -6.55 -0.90 3.06
N TRP A 88 -5.67 -0.47 2.18
CA TRP A 88 -5.92 -0.38 0.74
C TRP A 88 -5.08 -1.40 -0.01
N LEU A 89 -5.66 -2.05 -1.02
CA LEU A 89 -4.93 -2.71 -2.09
C LEU A 89 -4.99 -1.84 -3.34
N ILE A 90 -3.83 -1.41 -3.80
CA ILE A 90 -3.65 -0.63 -5.02
C ILE A 90 -3.20 -1.56 -6.12
N ARG A 91 -3.97 -1.62 -7.20
CA ARG A 91 -3.66 -2.36 -8.42
C ARG A 91 -3.28 -1.37 -9.50
N LYS A 92 -2.03 -1.38 -9.94
CA LYS A 92 -1.54 -0.53 -11.04
C LYS A 92 -1.11 -1.38 -12.22
N ASP A 93 -1.88 -1.33 -13.31
CA ASP A 93 -1.45 -1.92 -14.57
C ASP A 93 -0.45 -0.99 -15.27
N LYS A 94 0.79 -1.44 -15.45
CA LYS A 94 1.84 -0.61 -16.07
C LYS A 94 1.69 -0.48 -17.58
N ALA A 95 1.07 -1.45 -18.24
CA ALA A 95 0.88 -1.44 -19.69
C ALA A 95 -0.32 -0.57 -20.07
N ALA A 96 -1.45 -0.75 -19.38
CA ALA A 96 -2.67 0.02 -19.60
C ALA A 96 -2.64 1.41 -18.94
N GLN A 97 -1.68 1.67 -18.03
CA GLN A 97 -1.61 2.91 -17.22
C GLN A 97 -2.86 3.13 -16.33
N GLU A 98 -3.57 2.05 -16.01
CA GLU A 98 -4.74 2.08 -15.14
C GLU A 98 -4.33 1.88 -13.69
N THR A 99 -5.03 2.54 -12.77
CA THR A 99 -4.80 2.38 -11.32
C THR A 99 -6.14 2.31 -10.61
N ASP A 100 -6.34 1.20 -9.91
CA ASP A 100 -7.49 0.97 -9.05
C ASP A 100 -7.05 0.90 -7.59
N SER A 101 -7.96 1.28 -6.69
CA SER A 101 -7.77 1.14 -5.25
C SER A 101 -8.98 0.43 -4.65
N ILE A 102 -8.71 -0.56 -3.82
CA ILE A 102 -9.71 -1.40 -3.17
C ILE A 102 -9.49 -1.24 -1.67
N LEU A 103 -10.45 -0.63 -0.97
CA LEU A 103 -10.48 -0.64 0.48
C LEU A 103 -10.76 -2.08 0.93
N ILE A 104 -9.82 -2.71 1.62
CA ILE A 104 -9.92 -4.07 2.14
C ILE A 104 -10.49 -4.06 3.55
N HIS A 105 -10.04 -3.10 4.36
CA HIS A 105 -10.38 -3.07 5.77
C HIS A 105 -10.40 -1.65 6.32
N CYS A 106 -11.28 -1.40 7.28
CA CYS A 106 -11.40 -0.14 7.99
C CYS A 106 -11.65 -0.40 9.48
N ILE A 107 -10.82 0.20 10.35
CA ILE A 107 -11.01 0.22 11.82
C ILE A 107 -10.93 1.67 12.25
N GLY A 108 -11.94 2.20 12.93
CA GLY A 108 -11.86 3.55 13.48
C GLY A 108 -12.78 3.77 14.67
N GLN A 109 -12.56 4.88 15.37
CA GLN A 109 -13.49 5.38 16.38
C GLN A 109 -14.75 5.99 15.76
N ASP A 110 -14.73 6.26 14.45
CA ASP A 110 -15.88 6.70 13.70
C ASP A 110 -16.73 5.47 13.33
N PRO A 111 -17.91 5.28 13.96
CA PRO A 111 -18.72 4.09 13.73
C PRO A 111 -19.38 4.08 12.35
N THR A 112 -19.24 5.15 11.56
CA THR A 112 -20.05 5.34 10.34
C THR A 112 -19.69 4.43 9.17
N LEU A 113 -18.52 3.78 9.17
CA LEU A 113 -18.10 2.86 8.12
C LEU A 113 -17.31 1.66 8.66
N SER A 114 -17.79 0.46 8.35
CA SER A 114 -17.04 -0.79 8.50
C SER A 114 -16.82 -1.45 7.14
N VAL A 115 -15.63 -2.02 6.95
CA VAL A 115 -15.28 -2.79 5.76
C VAL A 115 -14.57 -4.07 6.18
N GLU A 116 -15.11 -5.19 5.72
CA GLU A 116 -14.50 -6.50 5.86
C GLU A 116 -14.37 -7.17 4.49
N SER A 117 -13.28 -7.91 4.31
CA SER A 117 -12.97 -8.59 3.05
C SER A 117 -12.69 -10.08 3.28
N GLU A 118 -13.26 -10.91 2.42
CA GLU A 118 -12.97 -12.33 2.26
C GLU A 118 -12.23 -12.53 0.93
N PHE A 119 -11.09 -13.23 0.98
CA PHE A 119 -10.25 -13.50 -0.19
C PHE A 119 -10.52 -14.91 -0.73
N ARG A 120 -10.96 -14.99 -1.99
CA ARG A 120 -11.24 -16.25 -2.68
C ARG A 120 -10.18 -16.52 -3.73
N THR A 121 -9.22 -17.36 -3.40
CA THR A 121 -8.06 -17.68 -4.27
C THR A 121 -8.43 -18.60 -5.43
N ASP A 122 -9.49 -19.38 -5.29
CA ASP A 122 -10.06 -20.28 -6.30
C ASP A 122 -10.72 -19.51 -7.45
N SER A 123 -11.47 -18.44 -7.16
CA SER A 123 -12.08 -17.56 -8.17
C SER A 123 -11.26 -16.31 -8.50
N CYS A 124 -10.20 -16.05 -7.72
CA CYS A 124 -9.42 -14.81 -7.74
C CYS A 124 -10.24 -13.53 -7.53
N GLU A 125 -11.06 -13.56 -6.49
CA GLU A 125 -11.97 -12.48 -6.15
C GLU A 125 -11.80 -12.05 -4.70
N ILE A 126 -12.08 -10.77 -4.46
CA ILE A 126 -12.27 -10.22 -3.12
C ILE A 126 -13.76 -9.99 -2.94
N LEU A 127 -14.38 -10.73 -2.04
CA LEU A 127 -15.70 -10.37 -1.54
C LEU A 127 -15.55 -9.33 -0.46
N LYS A 128 -16.24 -8.21 -0.62
CA LYS A 128 -16.19 -7.12 0.32
C LYS A 128 -17.59 -6.79 0.81
N THR A 129 -17.73 -6.69 2.12
CA THR A 129 -18.93 -6.20 2.78
C THR A 129 -18.64 -4.83 3.36
N GLU A 130 -19.36 -3.83 2.89
CA GLU A 130 -19.31 -2.45 3.36
C GLU A 130 -20.59 -2.20 4.16
N ALA A 131 -20.44 -1.79 5.41
CA ALA A 131 -21.56 -1.42 6.27
C ALA A 131 -21.42 0.05 6.66
N ILE A 132 -22.47 0.83 6.40
CA ILE A 132 -22.57 2.23 6.78
C ILE A 132 -23.51 2.30 7.99
N PHE A 133 -23.10 3.05 9.01
CA PHE A 133 -23.89 3.24 10.22
C PHE A 133 -24.24 4.72 10.40
N HIS A 134 -25.31 4.96 11.14
CA HIS A 134 -25.62 6.27 11.68
C HIS A 134 -24.63 6.63 12.81
N GLU A 135 -24.57 7.91 13.21
CA GLU A 135 -23.70 8.37 14.29
C GLU A 135 -23.98 7.68 15.64
N ASN A 136 -25.20 7.16 15.84
CA ASN A 136 -25.60 6.39 17.01
C ASN A 136 -25.20 4.90 16.94
N GLY A 137 -24.55 4.46 15.86
CA GLY A 137 -24.13 3.08 15.63
C GLY A 137 -25.19 2.17 14.99
N ASP A 138 -26.40 2.67 14.69
CA ASP A 138 -27.42 1.87 14.03
C ASP A 138 -27.05 1.61 12.56
N PRO A 139 -27.26 0.39 12.03
CA PRO A 139 -26.97 0.08 10.64
C PRO A 139 -27.88 0.87 9.71
N LYS A 140 -27.27 1.60 8.77
CA LYS A 140 -27.97 2.38 7.74
C LYS A 140 -28.04 1.61 6.42
N GLU A 141 -26.91 1.05 6.00
CA GLU A 141 -26.78 0.32 4.74
C GLU A 141 -25.74 -0.79 4.89
N MET A 142 -25.97 -1.92 4.22
CA MET A 142 -24.98 -2.98 4.10
C MET A 142 -24.98 -3.50 2.67
N THR A 143 -23.83 -3.42 2.02
CA THR A 143 -23.66 -3.82 0.62
C THR A 143 -22.50 -4.79 0.52
N THR A 144 -22.75 -5.95 -0.13
CA THR A 144 -21.71 -6.94 -0.43
C THR A 144 -21.45 -6.97 -1.93
N ARG A 145 -20.18 -6.87 -2.33
CA ARG A 145 -19.77 -6.89 -3.73
C ARG A 145 -18.53 -7.75 -3.94
N SER A 146 -18.45 -8.40 -5.10
CA SER A 146 -17.25 -9.09 -5.56
C SER A 146 -16.39 -8.16 -6.42
N VAL A 147 -15.08 -8.18 -6.17
CA VAL A 147 -14.07 -7.47 -6.97
C VAL A 147 -13.11 -8.49 -7.55
N LYS A 148 -13.05 -8.56 -8.88
CA LYS A 148 -12.13 -9.43 -9.60
C LYS A 148 -10.79 -8.74 -9.83
N LEU A 149 -9.70 -9.45 -9.51
CA LEU A 149 -8.34 -8.93 -9.62
C LEU A 149 -7.68 -9.19 -10.97
#